data_AF-A0A6P5RLV8-F1
#
_entry.id   AF-A0A6P5RLV8-F1
#
_cell.length_a   1.000
_cell.length_b   1.000
_cell.length_c   1.000
_cell.angle_alpha   90.00
_cell.angle_beta   90.00
_cell.angle_gamma   90.00
#
_symmetry.space_group_name_H-M   'P 1'
#
loop_
_entity.id
_entity.type
_entity.pdbx_description
1 polymer ?
#
loop_
_entity_poly.entity_id
_entity_poly.type
_entity_poly.pdbx_seq_one_letter_code
_entity_poly.pdbx_strand_id
1 'polypeptide(L)'
;MRLPKQIYAWIGCNSAKLGHLYAAAPMRPNSTVGVTSILGGASDNTGSSIARRLVLKTGLNIILACNIPKNSPMLEADAEKLLVQKLISLGYTRPKSDCLHS
;
A
#
# COMPACT_ATOMS: atom_id res chain seq x y z
N MET A 1 -19.90 -1.17 11.06
CA MET A 1 -18.43 -1.31 11.20
C MET A 1 -17.74 -0.11 10.58
N ARG A 2 -17.18 0.81 11.37
CA ARG A 2 -16.32 1.88 10.86
C ARG A 2 -14.88 1.39 10.94
N LEU A 3 -14.18 1.27 9.82
CA LEU A 3 -12.72 1.14 9.79
C LEU A 3 -12.16 2.57 9.78
N PRO A 4 -11.81 3.19 10.93
CA PRO A 4 -11.65 4.64 11.00
C PRO A 4 -10.34 5.15 10.37
N LYS A 5 -9.50 4.26 9.84
CA LYS A 5 -8.18 4.57 9.27
C LYS A 5 -7.91 3.69 8.05
N GLN A 6 -8.55 4.00 6.93
CA GLN A 6 -8.26 3.41 5.63
C GLN A 6 -7.56 4.46 4.76
N ILE A 7 -6.42 4.10 4.19
CA ILE A 7 -5.71 4.93 3.22
C ILE A 7 -6.09 4.42 1.83
N TYR A 8 -6.55 5.33 0.99
CA TYR A 8 -6.77 5.07 -0.42
C TYR A 8 -5.65 5.70 -1.21
N ALA A 9 -4.92 4.90 -1.97
CA ALA A 9 -3.84 5.35 -2.83
C ALA A 9 -4.09 4.85 -4.26
N TRP A 10 -3.78 5.69 -5.23
CA TRP A 10 -3.84 5.30 -6.63
C TRP A 10 -2.52 5.70 -7.30
N ILE A 11 -1.94 4.75 -8.01
CA ILE A 11 -0.74 4.94 -8.81
C ILE A 11 -1.09 4.55 -10.24
N GLY A 12 -0.99 5.49 -11.17
CA GLY A 12 -1.28 5.24 -12.58
C GLY A 12 -0.44 6.12 -13.48
N CYS A 13 -0.07 5.60 -14.65
CA CYS A 13 0.62 6.35 -15.68
C CYS A 13 -0.32 6.52 -16.89
N ASN A 14 -0.81 7.75 -17.11
CA ASN A 14 -1.45 8.25 -18.32
C ASN A 14 -2.69 7.51 -18.91
N SER A 15 -3.29 6.55 -18.21
CA SER A 15 -4.55 5.91 -18.65
C SER A 15 -5.55 5.84 -17.50
N ALA A 16 -6.72 6.44 -17.69
CA ALA A 16 -7.85 6.46 -16.74
C ALA A 16 -8.57 5.09 -16.63
N LYS A 17 -7.82 3.99 -16.76
CA LYS A 17 -8.32 2.65 -16.48
C LYS A 17 -7.99 2.31 -15.04
N LEU A 18 -9.02 2.01 -14.26
CA LEU A 18 -8.88 1.37 -12.94
C LEU A 18 -8.20 0.02 -13.18
N GLY A 19 -6.88 -0.02 -12.94
CA GLY A 19 -6.07 -1.23 -13.05
C GLY A 19 -6.30 -2.17 -11.88
N HIS A 20 -5.25 -2.85 -11.45
CA HIS A 20 -5.32 -3.84 -10.37
C HIS A 20 -5.51 -3.13 -9.02
N LEU A 21 -6.59 -3.49 -8.32
CA LEU A 21 -6.93 -2.95 -7.01
C LEU A 21 -6.50 -3.93 -5.92
N TYR A 22 -5.62 -3.49 -5.03
CA TYR A 22 -5.10 -4.27 -3.92
C TYR A 22 -5.64 -3.71 -2.60
N ALA A 23 -6.19 -4.57 -1.76
CA ALA A 23 -6.45 -4.25 -0.36
C ALA A 23 -5.45 -4.97 0.51
N ALA A 24 -4.76 -4.21 1.34
CA ALA A 24 -3.83 -4.73 2.33
C ALA A 24 -4.28 -4.30 3.74
N ALA A 25 -4.24 -5.24 4.67
CA ALA A 25 -4.66 -5.03 6.05
C ALA A 25 -3.67 -5.69 7.02
N PRO A 26 -3.31 -5.01 8.13
CA PRO A 26 -2.49 -5.62 9.16
C PRO A 26 -3.36 -6.58 9.99
N MET A 27 -3.01 -7.87 10.03
CA MET A 27 -3.58 -8.82 10.97
C MET A 27 -2.76 -8.80 12.27
N ARG A 28 -3.42 -8.38 13.36
CA ARG A 28 -2.92 -8.61 14.73
C ARG A 28 -3.45 -9.96 15.23
N PRO A 29 -2.70 -10.71 16.06
CA PRO A 29 -1.47 -10.32 16.77
C PRO A 29 -0.15 -10.65 16.05
N ASN A 30 -0.16 -11.34 14.91
CA ASN A 30 1.04 -12.03 14.40
C ASN A 30 1.86 -11.26 13.34
N SER A 31 1.83 -9.91 13.34
CA SER A 31 2.54 -9.04 12.37
C SER A 31 2.35 -9.44 10.89
N THR A 32 1.29 -10.19 10.59
CA THR A 32 1.06 -10.74 9.26
C THR A 32 0.23 -9.73 8.49
N VAL A 33 0.63 -9.39 7.27
CA VAL A 33 -0.15 -8.49 6.42
C VAL A 33 -0.87 -9.33 5.40
N GLY A 34 -2.20 -9.30 5.46
CA GLY A 34 -3.05 -9.88 4.43
C GLY A 34 -3.13 -8.90 3.27
N VAL A 35 -2.81 -9.34 2.06
CA VAL A 35 -3.03 -8.58 0.83
C VAL A 35 -3.95 -9.40 -0.06
N THR A 36 -4.98 -8.76 -0.60
CA THR A 36 -5.93 -9.36 -1.53
C THR A 36 -6.12 -8.47 -2.74
N SER A 37 -6.24 -9.07 -3.92
CA SER A 37 -6.61 -8.34 -5.15
C SER A 37 -8.14 -8.28 -5.22
N ILE A 38 -8.71 -7.09 -5.13
CA ILE A 38 -10.17 -6.87 -5.19
C ILE A 38 -10.65 -6.99 -6.64
N LEU A 39 -9.92 -6.43 -7.60
CA LEU A 39 -10.17 -6.70 -9.01
C LEU A 39 -9.40 -7.99 -9.37
N GLY A 40 -10.13 -9.08 -9.59
CA GLY A 40 -9.61 -10.41 -9.92
C GLY A 40 -9.00 -10.51 -11.33
N GLY A 41 -8.14 -9.57 -11.72
CA GLY A 41 -7.32 -9.61 -12.94
C GLY A 41 -5.84 -9.66 -12.59
N ALA A 42 -5.01 -10.14 -13.53
CA ALA A 42 -3.56 -10.31 -13.49
C ALA A 42 -2.89 -9.73 -12.21
N SER A 43 -2.68 -10.59 -11.21
CA SER A 43 -2.04 -10.20 -9.96
C SER A 43 -0.58 -9.80 -10.24
N ASP A 44 -0.36 -8.54 -10.57
CA ASP A 44 0.96 -7.98 -10.70
C ASP A 44 1.61 -8.00 -9.30
N ASN A 45 2.65 -8.82 -9.17
CA ASN A 45 3.35 -9.07 -7.91
C ASN A 45 3.95 -7.79 -7.29
N THR A 46 4.22 -6.77 -8.11
CA THR A 46 4.66 -5.44 -7.66
C THR A 46 3.62 -4.75 -6.78
N GLY A 47 2.36 -4.64 -7.22
CA GLY A 47 1.32 -3.90 -6.51
C GLY A 47 0.99 -4.52 -5.14
N SER A 48 0.94 -5.85 -5.09
CA SER A 48 0.75 -6.59 -3.84
C SER A 48 1.89 -6.36 -2.85
N SER A 49 3.14 -6.32 -3.33
CA SER A 49 4.32 -6.07 -2.50
C SER A 49 4.36 -4.64 -1.96
N ILE A 50 3.99 -3.65 -2.78
CA ILE A 50 3.91 -2.25 -2.37
C ILE A 50 2.84 -2.07 -1.29
N ALA A 51 1.63 -2.60 -1.52
CA ALA A 51 0.54 -2.54 -0.55
C ALA A 51 0.94 -3.18 0.79
N ARG A 52 1.63 -4.33 0.74
CA ARG A 52 2.17 -4.99 1.94
C ARG A 52 3.14 -4.11 2.71
N ARG A 53 4.13 -3.49 2.03
CA ARG A 53 5.14 -2.62 2.65
C ARG A 53 4.51 -1.38 3.27
N LEU A 54 3.53 -0.78 2.61
CA LEU A 54 2.82 0.39 3.12
C LEU A 54 2.03 0.06 4.40
N VAL A 55 1.36 -1.09 4.45
CA VAL A 55 0.64 -1.54 5.64
C VAL A 55 1.60 -1.83 6.79
N LEU A 56 2.75 -2.44 6.52
CA LEU A 56 3.78 -2.65 7.55
C LEU A 56 4.32 -1.32 8.10
N LYS A 57 4.52 -0.32 7.23
CA LYS A 57 5.04 1.00 7.63
C LYS A 57 4.02 1.86 8.38
N THR A 58 2.75 1.82 7.99
CA THR A 58 1.70 2.67 8.56
C THR A 58 0.94 1.98 9.69
N GLY A 59 0.83 0.64 9.66
CA GLY A 59 -0.04 -0.13 10.54
C GLY A 59 -1.54 0.10 10.27
N LEU A 60 -1.88 0.64 9.09
CA LEU A 60 -3.25 0.98 8.68
C LEU A 60 -3.71 0.08 7.54
N ASN A 61 -5.02 0.04 7.31
CA ASN A 61 -5.58 -0.65 6.14
C ASN A 61 -5.36 0.23 4.91
N ILE A 62 -4.88 -0.35 3.82
CA ILE A 62 -4.53 0.39 2.60
C ILE A 62 -5.21 -0.25 1.42
N ILE A 63 -5.89 0.57 0.63
CA ILE A 63 -6.45 0.18 -0.65
C ILE A 63 -5.62 0.92 -1.71
N LEU A 64 -4.84 0.17 -2.47
CA LEU A 64 -3.93 0.65 -3.49
C LEU A 64 -4.41 0.19 -4.86
N ALA A 65 -4.70 1.11 -5.78
CA ALA A 65 -4.86 0.76 -7.18
C ALA A 65 -3.55 1.06 -7.95
N CYS A 66 -3.06 0.08 -8.70
CA CYS A 66 -1.86 0.20 -9.53
C CYS A 66 -2.22 0.02 -11.02
N ASN A 67 -1.85 1.00 -11.84
CA ASN A 67 -1.98 0.99 -13.29
C ASN A 67 -0.69 1.55 -13.94
N ILE A 68 0.44 0.93 -13.64
CA ILE A 68 1.76 1.36 -14.15
C ILE A 68 2.17 0.38 -15.27
N PRO A 69 2.66 0.87 -16.42
CA PRO A 69 3.18 -0.01 -17.45
C PRO A 69 4.42 -0.77 -16.95
N LYS A 70 4.41 -2.10 -17.08
CA LYS A 70 5.53 -3.02 -16.71
C LYS A 70 6.85 -2.75 -17.45
N ASN A 71 6.86 -1.85 -18.42
CA ASN A 71 8.06 -1.49 -19.18
C ASN A 71 9.04 -0.59 -18.42
N SER A 72 8.69 -0.13 -17.21
CA SER A 72 9.50 0.83 -16.47
C SER A 72 9.53 0.55 -14.97
N PRO A 73 10.37 -0.38 -14.48
CA PRO A 73 10.49 -0.68 -13.05
C PRO A 73 10.95 0.54 -12.22
N MET A 74 11.68 1.47 -12.84
CA MET A 74 12.09 2.73 -12.19
C MET A 74 10.87 3.62 -11.84
N LEU A 75 9.85 3.68 -12.70
CA LEU A 75 8.62 4.46 -12.46
C LEU A 75 7.79 3.86 -11.31
N GLU A 76 7.76 2.53 -11.19
CA GLU A 76 7.09 1.85 -10.08
C GLU A 76 7.75 2.21 -8.74
N ALA A 77 9.08 2.17 -8.70
CA ALA A 77 9.86 2.48 -7.50
C ALA A 77 9.73 3.96 -7.10
N ASP A 78 9.76 4.88 -8.06
CA ASP A 78 9.60 6.31 -7.80
C ASP A 78 8.19 6.63 -7.28
N ALA A 79 7.15 6.02 -7.85
CA ALA A 79 5.79 6.21 -7.39
C ALA A 79 5.58 5.66 -5.97
N GLU A 80 6.14 4.48 -5.66
CA GLU A 80 6.15 3.96 -4.29
C GLU A 80 6.86 4.94 -3.34
N LYS A 81 8.04 5.42 -3.71
CA LYS A 81 8.84 6.33 -2.89
C LYS A 81 8.08 7.63 -2.61
N LEU A 82 7.45 8.21 -3.63
CA LEU A 82 6.61 9.40 -3.49
C LEU A 82 5.41 9.16 -2.57
N LEU A 83 4.73 8.03 -2.72
CA LEU A 83 3.59 7.69 -1.87
C LEU A 83 4.01 7.52 -0.41
N VAL A 84 5.11 6.81 -0.16
CA VAL A 84 5.66 6.63 1.19
C VAL A 84 6.09 7.97 1.78
N GLN A 85 6.78 8.82 1.02
CA GLN A 85 7.18 10.16 1.47
C GLN A 85 5.96 11.02 1.82
N LYS A 86 4.88 10.96 1.02
CA LYS A 86 3.65 11.68 1.30
C LYS A 86 2.98 11.18 2.58
N LEU A 87 2.96 9.86 2.81
CA LEU A 87 2.43 9.28 4.04
C LEU A 87 3.25 9.64 5.27
N ILE A 88 4.58 9.74 5.14
CA ILE A 88 5.47 10.24 6.21
C ILE A 88 5.15 11.71 6.50
N SER A 89 5.08 12.54 5.46
CA SER A 89 4.80 13.98 5.59
C SER A 89 3.43 14.27 6.19
N LEU A 90 2.45 13.39 5.98
CA LEU A 90 1.11 13.48 6.55
C LEU A 90 1.03 12.89 7.99
N GLY A 91 2.11 12.31 8.52
CA GLY A 91 2.13 11.71 9.85
C GLY A 91 1.42 10.34 9.96
N TYR A 92 1.13 9.68 8.83
CA TYR A 92 0.50 8.36 8.81
C TYR A 92 1.47 7.20 9.01
N THR A 93 2.78 7.47 9.00
CA THR A 93 3.76 6.46 9.38
C THR A 93 3.81 6.31 10.88
N ARG A 94 3.68 5.07 11.35
CA ARG A 94 3.85 4.76 12.77
C ARG A 94 5.24 5.26 13.20
N PRO A 95 5.35 6.09 14.25
CA PRO A 95 6.66 6.32 14.86
C PRO A 95 7.21 4.97 15.31
N LYS A 96 8.52 4.78 15.13
CA LYS A 96 9.25 3.59 15.59
C LYS A 96 9.44 3.63 17.12
N SER A 97 8.39 3.99 17.85
CA SER A 97 8.36 4.12 19.30
C SER A 97 7.20 3.29 19.79
N ASP A 98 7.50 2.03 20.12
CA ASP A 98 6.86 1.22 21.18
C ASP A 98 7.47 -0.20 21.14
N CYS A 99 8.81 -0.28 21.10
CA CYS A 99 9.56 -1.50 21.42
C CYS A 99 10.39 -1.29 22.71
N LEU A 100 9.92 -0.45 23.63
CA LEU A 100 10.52 -0.25 24.95
C LEU A 100 9.39 -0.04 25.97
N HIS A 101 8.73 -1.14 26.36
CA HIS A 101 8.48 -1.44 27.78
C HIS A 101 7.91 -2.86 27.91
N SER A 102 8.74 -3.80 28.34
CA SER A 102 8.39 -4.93 29.21
C SER A 102 9.68 -5.49 29.78
#